data_AF-A0A8T2V9W7-F1
#
_entry.id   AF-A0A8T2V9W7-F1
#
_cell.length_a   1.000
_cell.length_b   1.000
_cell.length_c   1.000
_cell.angle_alpha   90.00
_cell.angle_beta   90.00
_cell.angle_gamma   90.00
#
_symmetry.space_group_name_H-M   'P 1'
#
loop_
_entity.id
_entity.type
_entity.pdbx_description
1 polymer ?
#
loop_
_entity_poly.entity_id
_entity_poly.type
_entity_poly.pdbx_seq_one_letter_code
_entity_poly.pdbx_strand_id
1 'polypeptide(L)'
;MLECHQGLVSKLSRYVPNLIAMHCVAHREALAIVDACKGFPCISYVGKIANKVYSWINASNVRHWHFQKLLQEMNLQVLEVLQIHEMRWLARGNMMVCLVKLLPAILTFWKSKAPMWYEKLCIFKVLFCIHLLANVLLELDGLNKNFQRESIDITSFSTSIEVCLNSLKKKFLGDIFAKSTTYLKLFIEKAQMGYLKHVNENGEEYTHTLLYVSMPSKDKNEMAKDFVLKVIDCINERFPHMYFFNANKLFSPMYYPSEEDERDRKSIIWLSRLLTRIGNHVINANRCEKELKAFVDTLYYECEGMNFKDAWRVFSNTSHWQETFPNLLKLWQILLVLPISSVPCERGFSKQNIIKIDRRQHLKVGTLDKLMRISMLRPSCDLIDWKRIYDIWKK
;
A
#
# COMPACT_ATOMS: atom_id res chain seq x y z
N MET A 1 5.72 13.52 -4.65
CA MET A 1 4.55 13.99 -3.88
C MET A 1 4.34 15.45 -4.25
N LEU A 2 3.28 15.77 -4.99
CA LEU A 2 2.98 17.13 -5.45
C LEU A 2 1.80 17.66 -4.63
N GLU A 3 2.08 18.11 -3.41
CA GLU A 3 1.17 18.94 -2.63
C GLU A 3 1.90 20.24 -2.28
N CYS A 4 1.83 21.22 -3.18
CA CYS A 4 1.91 22.66 -2.86
C CYS A 4 1.61 23.49 -4.14
N HIS A 5 0.65 24.41 -4.02
CA HIS A 5 0.30 25.51 -4.93
C HIS A 5 -0.29 25.14 -6.31
N GLN A 6 -1.62 25.32 -6.44
CA GLN A 6 -2.43 25.06 -7.66
C GLN A 6 -2.13 23.69 -8.30
N GLY A 7 -2.83 22.66 -7.82
CA GLY A 7 -2.59 21.27 -8.21
C GLY A 7 -2.55 21.06 -9.73
N LEU A 8 -1.74 20.08 -10.16
CA LEU A 8 -1.59 19.69 -11.57
C LEU A 8 -2.95 19.51 -12.27
N VAL A 9 -3.91 18.92 -11.56
CA VAL A 9 -5.30 18.77 -12.04
C VAL A 9 -5.90 20.12 -12.40
N SER A 10 -5.86 21.11 -11.51
CA SER A 10 -6.40 22.45 -11.75
C SER A 10 -5.74 23.15 -12.95
N LYS A 11 -4.44 22.90 -13.18
CA LYS A 11 -3.73 23.44 -14.36
C LYS A 11 -4.15 22.71 -15.64
N LEU A 12 -4.23 21.38 -15.60
CA LEU A 12 -4.59 20.55 -16.76
C LEU A 12 -6.06 20.72 -17.15
N SER A 13 -6.97 20.92 -16.19
CA SER A 13 -8.40 21.15 -16.46
C SER A 13 -8.66 22.39 -17.34
N ARG A 14 -7.72 23.34 -17.40
CA ARG A 14 -7.81 24.50 -18.30
C ARG A 14 -7.56 24.15 -19.77
N TYR A 15 -6.81 23.08 -20.02
CA TYR A 15 -6.43 22.63 -21.37
C TYR A 15 -7.19 21.37 -21.80
N VAL A 16 -7.69 20.59 -20.84
CA VAL A 16 -8.39 19.33 -21.06
C VAL A 16 -9.76 19.42 -20.38
N PRO A 17 -10.82 19.84 -21.11
CA PRO A 17 -12.16 20.06 -20.55
C PRO A 17 -12.75 18.80 -19.89
N ASN A 18 -12.39 17.63 -20.42
CA ASN A 18 -12.93 16.32 -20.01
C ASN A 18 -11.92 15.55 -19.14
N LEU A 19 -11.09 16.24 -18.36
CA LEU A 19 -10.07 15.62 -17.53
C LEU A 19 -10.70 14.84 -16.37
N ILE A 20 -10.53 13.52 -16.38
CA ILE A 20 -10.91 12.66 -15.26
C ILE A 20 -9.73 12.61 -14.27
N ALA A 21 -9.83 13.35 -13.18
CA ALA A 21 -8.86 13.30 -12.11
C ALA A 21 -9.09 12.08 -11.20
N MET A 22 -8.05 11.27 -11.03
CA MET A 22 -8.04 10.12 -10.12
C MET A 22 -6.88 10.25 -9.14
N HIS A 23 -7.18 10.10 -7.85
CA HIS A 23 -6.16 10.03 -6.82
C HIS A 23 -5.61 8.61 -6.74
N CYS A 24 -4.27 8.48 -6.67
CA CYS A 24 -3.61 7.19 -6.51
C CYS A 24 -4.12 6.47 -5.24
N VAL A 25 -4.65 5.26 -5.42
CA VAL A 25 -5.24 4.49 -4.32
C VAL A 25 -4.23 4.08 -3.25
N ALA A 26 -3.00 3.73 -3.64
CA ALA A 26 -1.92 3.44 -2.70
C ALA A 26 -1.52 4.69 -1.89
N HIS A 27 -1.57 5.87 -2.51
CA HIS A 27 -1.27 7.12 -1.80
C HIS A 27 -2.40 7.54 -0.85
N ARG A 28 -3.67 7.36 -1.25
CA ARG A 28 -4.84 7.63 -0.39
C ARG A 28 -4.80 6.78 0.88
N GLU A 29 -4.52 5.49 0.73
CA GLU A 29 -4.32 4.56 1.84
C GLU A 29 -3.16 5.06 2.73
N ALA A 30 -2.06 5.50 2.13
CA ALA A 30 -0.93 5.99 2.89
C ALA A 30 -1.27 7.24 3.73
N LEU A 31 -2.02 8.18 3.16
CA LEU A 31 -2.48 9.40 3.82
C LEU A 31 -3.50 9.11 4.95
N ALA A 32 -4.37 8.13 4.78
CA ALA A 32 -5.32 7.72 5.83
C ALA A 32 -4.61 7.41 7.15
N ILE A 33 -3.46 6.73 7.07
CA ILE A 33 -2.65 6.39 8.24
C ILE A 33 -2.00 7.63 8.84
N VAL A 34 -1.44 8.50 8.00
CA VAL A 34 -0.85 9.77 8.45
C VAL A 34 -1.88 10.57 9.26
N ASP A 35 -3.11 10.64 8.77
CA ASP A 35 -4.19 11.35 9.45
C ASP A 35 -4.62 10.64 10.75
N ALA A 36 -4.71 9.31 10.75
CA ALA A 36 -4.98 8.55 11.97
C ALA A 36 -3.91 8.81 13.04
N CYS A 37 -2.63 8.86 12.67
CA CYS A 37 -1.53 9.06 13.61
C CYS A 37 -1.48 10.46 14.25
N LYS A 38 -2.02 11.49 13.59
CA LYS A 38 -2.08 12.87 14.13
C LYS A 38 -2.90 12.95 15.42
N GLY A 39 -3.92 12.11 15.57
CA GLY A 39 -4.79 12.08 16.76
C GLY A 39 -4.13 11.45 18.00
N PHE A 40 -2.95 10.82 17.86
CA PHE A 40 -2.35 10.00 18.93
C PHE A 40 -0.92 10.46 19.22
N PRO A 41 -0.69 11.28 20.27
CA PRO A 41 0.63 11.81 20.61
C PRO A 41 1.69 10.73 20.84
N CYS A 42 1.32 9.59 21.42
CA CYS A 42 2.25 8.49 21.66
C CYS A 42 2.69 7.81 20.37
N ILE A 43 1.79 7.64 19.40
CA ILE A 43 2.09 7.10 18.07
C ILE A 43 3.01 8.05 17.30
N SER A 44 2.71 9.35 17.35
CA SER A 44 3.59 10.39 16.78
C SER A 44 4.98 10.39 17.43
N TYR A 45 5.06 10.14 18.73
CA TYR A 45 6.32 10.02 19.46
C TYR A 45 7.12 8.77 19.06
N VAL A 46 6.46 7.63 18.85
CA VAL A 46 7.10 6.43 18.31
C VAL A 46 7.74 6.70 16.94
N GLY A 47 7.08 7.47 16.07
CA GLY A 47 7.67 7.89 14.80
C GLY A 47 8.97 8.66 14.97
N LYS A 48 9.03 9.58 15.94
CA LYS A 48 10.26 10.31 16.28
C LYS A 48 11.36 9.39 16.81
N ILE A 49 11.01 8.39 17.63
CA ILE A 49 11.97 7.39 18.14
C ILE A 49 12.53 6.55 16.99
N ALA A 50 11.68 6.04 16.08
CA ALA A 50 12.13 5.26 14.93
C ALA A 50 13.13 6.05 14.07
N ASN A 51 12.82 7.33 13.77
CA ASN A 51 13.73 8.23 13.07
C ASN A 51 15.01 8.51 13.87
N LYS A 52 14.92 8.55 15.20
CA LYS A 52 16.09 8.71 16.06
C LYS A 52 17.00 7.48 16.04
N VAL A 53 16.45 6.27 16.04
CA VAL A 53 17.20 5.02 15.87
C VAL A 53 17.96 5.05 14.54
N TYR A 54 17.26 5.34 13.45
CA TYR A 54 17.86 5.46 12.11
C TYR A 54 19.02 6.46 12.09
N SER A 55 18.75 7.71 12.48
CA SER A 55 19.75 8.78 12.43
C SER A 55 20.92 8.53 13.37
N TRP A 56 20.69 7.93 14.54
CA TRP A 56 21.75 7.67 15.51
C TRP A 56 22.68 6.54 15.06
N ILE A 57 22.15 5.46 14.47
CA ILE A 57 22.98 4.36 13.95
C ILE A 57 23.81 4.84 12.74
N ASN A 58 23.17 5.56 11.81
CA ASN A 58 23.80 5.91 10.54
C ASN A 58 24.65 7.18 10.56
N ALA A 59 24.60 7.98 11.64
CA ALA A 59 25.45 9.17 11.76
C ALA A 59 26.91 8.87 12.14
N SER A 60 27.33 7.61 12.24
CA SER A 60 28.75 7.25 12.43
C SER A 60 29.01 5.84 11.95
N ASN A 61 29.99 5.68 11.06
CA ASN A 61 30.42 4.37 10.57
C ASN A 61 30.89 3.46 11.72
N VAL A 62 31.49 4.04 12.76
CA VAL A 62 31.94 3.30 13.96
C VAL A 62 30.74 2.77 14.76
N ARG A 63 29.70 3.60 14.96
CA ARG A 63 28.46 3.14 15.60
C ARG A 63 27.74 2.09 14.77
N HIS A 64 27.67 2.29 13.46
CA HIS A 64 27.09 1.33 12.54
C HIS A 64 27.81 -0.02 12.63
N TRP A 65 29.14 -0.03 12.59
CA TRP A 65 29.96 -1.23 12.73
C TRP A 65 29.76 -1.93 14.09
N HIS A 66 29.81 -1.19 15.20
CA HIS A 66 29.56 -1.77 16.53
C HIS A 66 28.16 -2.35 16.66
N PHE A 67 27.15 -1.68 16.07
CA PHE A 67 25.79 -2.18 16.08
C PHE A 67 25.67 -3.47 15.25
N GLN A 68 26.29 -3.53 14.07
CA GLN A 68 26.34 -4.76 13.28
C GLN A 68 27.02 -5.92 14.02
N LYS A 69 28.11 -5.64 14.73
CA LYS A 69 28.79 -6.64 15.56
C LYS A 69 27.88 -7.16 16.67
N LEU A 70 27.18 -6.26 17.38
CA LEU A 70 26.22 -6.64 18.42
C LEU A 70 25.07 -7.49 17.84
N LEU A 71 24.60 -7.18 16.64
CA LEU A 71 23.58 -8.00 15.98
C LEU A 71 24.06 -9.41 15.68
N GLN A 72 25.31 -9.57 15.24
CA GLN A 72 25.91 -10.90 15.04
C GLN A 72 26.02 -11.66 16.37
N GLU A 73 26.46 -10.99 17.45
CA GLU A 73 26.55 -11.57 18.80
C GLU A 73 25.18 -12.02 19.36
N MET A 74 24.11 -11.30 19.00
CA MET A 74 22.74 -11.62 19.42
C MET A 74 21.98 -12.54 18.43
N ASN A 75 22.64 -13.02 17.37
CA ASN A 75 22.06 -13.74 16.24
C ASN A 75 20.84 -13.06 15.60
N LEU A 76 20.92 -11.75 15.40
CA LEU A 76 19.92 -10.95 14.71
C LEU A 76 20.36 -10.66 13.27
N GLN A 77 19.42 -10.71 12.31
CA GLN A 77 19.75 -10.57 10.89
C GLN A 77 20.29 -9.16 10.54
N VAL A 78 21.57 -9.09 10.17
CA VAL A 78 22.24 -7.83 9.78
C VAL A 78 21.59 -7.13 8.59
N LEU A 79 20.99 -7.91 7.66
CA LEU A 79 20.25 -7.39 6.50
C LEU A 79 19.07 -6.49 6.89
N GLU A 80 18.53 -6.65 8.10
CA GLU A 80 17.44 -5.81 8.60
C GLU A 80 17.90 -4.38 8.90
N VAL A 81 19.18 -4.15 9.24
CA VAL A 81 19.71 -2.78 9.48
C VAL A 81 19.64 -1.92 8.23
N LEU A 82 19.91 -2.50 7.06
CA LEU A 82 19.81 -1.82 5.77
C LEU A 82 18.37 -1.41 5.44
N GLN A 83 17.39 -2.01 6.11
CA GLN A 83 15.98 -1.68 5.97
C GLN A 83 15.53 -0.60 6.96
N ILE A 84 16.36 -0.21 7.94
CA ILE A 84 16.08 0.97 8.74
C ILE A 84 16.36 2.20 7.88
N HIS A 85 15.30 2.89 7.51
CA HIS A 85 15.34 4.17 6.82
C HIS A 85 14.46 5.16 7.57
N GLU A 86 14.58 6.44 7.23
CA GLU A 86 13.66 7.47 7.71
C GLU A 86 12.21 6.99 7.51
N MET A 87 11.42 6.99 8.58
CA MET A 87 10.01 6.61 8.56
C MET A 87 9.26 7.55 7.64
N ARG A 88 9.05 7.08 6.41
CA ARG A 88 8.09 7.64 5.48
C ARG A 88 6.87 6.76 5.55
N TRP A 89 5.72 7.33 5.89
CA TRP A 89 4.46 6.60 6.06
C TRP A 89 4.01 5.80 4.82
N LEU A 90 4.73 5.85 3.69
CA LEU A 90 4.49 5.05 2.49
C LEU A 90 5.15 3.65 2.49
N ALA A 91 6.14 3.37 3.35
CA ALA A 91 6.89 2.09 3.37
C ALA A 91 7.14 1.60 4.81
N ARG A 92 6.06 1.37 5.54
CA ARG A 92 6.04 1.51 7.01
C ARG A 92 5.85 0.21 7.79
N GLY A 93 5.20 -0.81 7.21
CA GLY A 93 4.97 -2.08 7.89
C GLY A 93 6.29 -2.81 8.14
N ASN A 94 7.07 -3.01 7.06
CA ASN A 94 8.37 -3.66 7.13
C ASN A 94 9.36 -2.91 8.06
N MET A 95 9.37 -1.58 8.03
CA MET A 95 10.26 -0.79 8.89
C MET A 95 9.92 -0.98 10.37
N MET A 96 8.63 -0.92 10.75
CA MET A 96 8.23 -1.15 12.15
C MET A 96 8.47 -2.59 12.60
N VAL A 97 8.28 -3.57 11.72
CA VAL A 97 8.65 -4.97 11.98
C VAL A 97 10.14 -5.11 12.23
N CYS A 98 10.96 -4.51 11.36
CA CYS A 98 12.41 -4.47 11.52
C CYS A 98 12.81 -3.81 12.84
N LEU A 99 12.19 -2.66 13.18
CA LEU A 99 12.43 -1.99 14.45
C LEU A 99 12.16 -2.93 15.64
N VAL A 100 11.03 -3.64 15.64
CA VAL A 100 10.68 -4.62 16.69
C VAL A 100 11.73 -5.72 16.81
N LYS A 101 12.16 -6.31 15.69
CA LYS A 101 13.16 -7.38 15.69
C LYS A 101 14.52 -6.93 16.20
N LEU A 102 14.88 -5.68 15.93
CA LEU A 102 16.15 -5.09 16.36
C LEU A 102 16.10 -4.46 17.75
N LEU A 103 14.94 -4.38 18.41
CA LEU A 103 14.79 -3.80 19.75
C LEU A 103 15.78 -4.36 20.78
N PRO A 104 16.05 -5.68 20.87
CA PRO A 104 17.01 -6.21 21.83
C PRO A 104 18.40 -5.57 21.69
N ALA A 105 18.92 -5.50 20.46
CA ALA A 105 20.21 -4.87 20.19
C ALA A 105 20.17 -3.35 20.40
N ILE A 106 19.08 -2.67 20.01
CA ILE A 106 18.93 -1.23 20.20
C ILE A 106 18.94 -0.88 21.68
N LEU A 107 18.18 -1.61 22.51
CA LEU A 107 18.12 -1.42 23.94
C LEU A 107 19.49 -1.65 24.60
N THR A 108 20.15 -2.76 24.27
CA THR A 108 21.51 -3.07 24.77
C THR A 108 22.51 -1.98 24.39
N PHE A 109 22.49 -1.52 23.14
CA PHE A 109 23.45 -0.54 22.66
C PHE A 109 23.19 0.85 23.25
N TRP A 110 21.94 1.27 23.35
CA TRP A 110 21.58 2.57 23.92
C TRP A 110 21.73 2.62 25.44
N LYS A 111 21.58 1.49 26.15
CA LYS A 111 21.82 1.42 27.60
C LYS A 111 23.20 1.97 27.98
N SER A 112 24.22 1.70 27.16
CA SER A 112 25.59 2.19 27.39
C SER A 112 25.93 3.48 26.65
N LYS A 113 25.46 3.66 25.41
CA LYS A 113 25.90 4.77 24.54
C LYS A 113 24.91 5.93 24.41
N ALA A 114 23.67 5.77 24.87
CA ALA A 114 22.61 6.78 24.76
C ALA A 114 21.54 6.64 25.88
N PRO A 115 21.92 6.77 27.17
CA PRO A 115 21.06 6.43 28.31
C PRO A 115 19.74 7.22 28.33
N MET A 116 19.77 8.50 27.98
CA MET A 116 18.55 9.33 27.88
C MET A 116 17.53 8.75 26.87
N TRP A 117 18.00 8.20 25.75
CA TRP A 117 17.12 7.59 24.74
C TRP A 117 16.70 6.17 25.13
N TYR A 118 17.58 5.44 25.81
CA TYR A 118 17.27 4.15 26.41
C TYR A 118 16.10 4.25 27.40
N GLU A 119 16.14 5.19 28.35
CA GLU A 119 15.05 5.40 29.31
C GLU A 119 13.72 5.69 28.61
N LYS A 120 13.74 6.59 27.61
CA LYS A 120 12.56 6.92 26.79
C LYS A 120 12.00 5.71 26.05
N LEU A 121 12.87 4.83 25.55
CA LEU A 121 12.46 3.61 24.84
C LEU A 121 11.94 2.55 25.82
N CYS A 122 12.49 2.43 27.02
CA CYS A 122 12.04 1.50 28.07
C CYS A 122 10.68 1.84 28.68
N ILE A 123 10.09 3.00 28.35
CA ILE A 123 8.71 3.32 28.74
C ILE A 123 7.77 2.27 28.14
N PHE A 124 7.02 1.57 29.00
CA PHE A 124 6.11 0.49 28.60
C PHE A 124 5.19 0.92 27.46
N LYS A 125 4.60 2.13 27.56
CA LYS A 125 3.68 2.68 26.56
C LYS A 125 4.33 2.85 25.18
N VAL A 126 5.61 3.23 25.14
CA VAL A 126 6.37 3.42 23.90
C VAL A 126 6.58 2.07 23.22
N LEU A 127 7.08 1.08 23.96
CA LEU A 127 7.28 -0.27 23.43
C LEU A 127 5.96 -0.91 23.01
N PHE A 128 4.89 -0.76 23.81
CA PHE A 128 3.55 -1.20 23.45
C PHE A 128 3.10 -0.60 22.12
N CYS A 129 3.28 0.71 21.92
CA CYS A 129 2.93 1.38 20.67
C CYS A 129 3.80 0.96 19.49
N ILE A 130 5.10 0.68 19.70
CA ILE A 130 5.98 0.14 18.65
C ILE A 130 5.46 -1.22 18.15
N HIS A 131 5.10 -2.13 19.05
CA HIS A 131 4.59 -3.45 18.67
C HIS A 131 3.17 -3.39 18.09
N LEU A 132 2.30 -2.51 18.63
CA LEU A 132 0.98 -2.23 18.06
C LEU A 132 1.10 -1.75 16.61
N LEU A 133 1.94 -0.75 16.36
CA LEU A 133 2.18 -0.22 15.02
C LEU A 133 2.78 -1.27 14.09
N ALA A 134 3.71 -2.10 14.56
CA ALA A 134 4.26 -3.17 13.74
C ALA A 134 3.15 -4.11 13.22
N ASN A 135 2.17 -4.47 14.05
CA ASN A 135 1.05 -5.29 13.59
C ASN A 135 0.04 -4.53 12.72
N VAL A 136 -0.40 -3.33 13.13
CA VAL A 136 -1.39 -2.55 12.35
C VAL A 136 -0.83 -2.18 10.98
N LEU A 137 0.41 -1.67 10.94
CA LEU A 137 1.02 -1.21 9.70
C LEU A 137 1.41 -2.36 8.77
N LEU A 138 1.72 -3.56 9.28
CA LEU A 138 1.99 -4.73 8.45
C LEU A 138 0.76 -5.18 7.66
N GLU A 139 -0.42 -5.18 8.29
CA GLU A 139 -1.69 -5.48 7.60
C GLU A 139 -1.95 -4.49 6.46
N LEU A 140 -1.72 -3.21 6.74
CA LEU A 140 -1.95 -2.11 5.81
C LEU A 140 -0.91 -2.08 4.70
N ASP A 141 0.33 -2.51 4.97
CA ASP A 141 1.36 -2.74 3.96
C ASP A 141 0.94 -3.82 2.97
N GLY A 142 0.23 -4.87 3.43
CA GLY A 142 -0.35 -5.91 2.57
C GLY A 142 -1.38 -5.34 1.58
N LEU A 143 -2.30 -4.51 2.08
CA LEU A 143 -3.27 -3.79 1.25
C LEU A 143 -2.56 -2.86 0.26
N ASN A 144 -1.60 -2.08 0.74
CA ASN A 144 -0.85 -1.12 -0.07
C ASN A 144 -0.08 -1.83 -1.19
N LYS A 145 0.63 -2.93 -0.91
CA LYS A 145 1.32 -3.75 -1.92
C LYS A 145 0.35 -4.31 -2.96
N ASN A 146 -0.87 -4.70 -2.58
CA ASN A 146 -1.89 -5.09 -3.54
C ASN A 146 -2.23 -3.94 -4.50
N PHE A 147 -2.37 -2.72 -3.96
CA PHE A 147 -2.60 -1.48 -4.73
C PHE A 147 -1.40 -0.99 -5.55
N GLN A 148 -0.23 -1.61 -5.39
CA GLN A 148 0.96 -1.34 -6.19
C GLN A 148 1.29 -2.43 -7.21
N ARG A 149 0.41 -3.42 -7.39
CA ARG A 149 0.55 -4.38 -8.47
C ARG A 149 0.43 -3.68 -9.83
N GLU A 150 1.12 -4.20 -10.82
CA GLU A 150 1.12 -3.64 -12.18
C GLU A 150 -0.23 -3.80 -12.86
N SER A 151 -0.87 -4.93 -12.58
CA SER A 151 -2.20 -5.26 -13.03
C SER A 151 -3.09 -5.43 -11.81
N ILE A 152 -3.90 -4.41 -11.52
CA ILE A 152 -4.92 -4.46 -10.47
C ILE A 152 -6.28 -4.58 -11.16
N ASP A 153 -7.09 -5.53 -10.69
CA ASP A 153 -8.49 -5.58 -11.06
C ASP A 153 -9.25 -4.54 -10.24
N ILE A 154 -9.79 -3.53 -10.92
CA ILE A 154 -10.52 -2.42 -10.32
C ILE A 154 -11.77 -2.89 -9.54
N THR A 155 -12.33 -4.04 -9.91
CA THR A 155 -13.53 -4.62 -9.27
C THR A 155 -13.25 -5.24 -7.90
N SER A 156 -11.99 -5.66 -7.67
CA SER A 156 -11.53 -6.29 -6.42
C SER A 156 -11.19 -5.29 -5.31
N PHE A 157 -11.22 -4.00 -5.61
CA PHE A 157 -10.71 -2.94 -4.75
C PHE A 157 -11.46 -2.86 -3.41
N SER A 158 -12.80 -2.82 -3.45
CA SER A 158 -13.65 -2.76 -2.25
C SER A 158 -13.48 -3.99 -1.37
N THR A 159 -13.47 -5.17 -1.98
CA THR A 159 -13.23 -6.42 -1.26
C THR A 159 -11.86 -6.43 -0.59
N SER A 160 -10.82 -5.92 -1.25
CA SER A 160 -9.48 -5.82 -0.67
C SER A 160 -9.44 -4.93 0.57
N ILE A 161 -10.13 -3.79 0.54
CA ILE A 161 -10.26 -2.90 1.71
C ILE A 161 -11.05 -3.59 2.81
N GLU A 162 -12.22 -4.15 2.51
CA GLU A 162 -13.09 -4.83 3.47
C GLU A 162 -12.37 -5.98 4.18
N VAL A 163 -11.62 -6.81 3.45
CA VAL A 163 -10.80 -7.90 4.02
C VAL A 163 -9.75 -7.34 4.99
N CYS A 164 -9.06 -6.26 4.61
CA CYS A 164 -8.07 -5.62 5.48
C CYS A 164 -8.70 -5.04 6.75
N LEU A 165 -9.80 -4.29 6.63
CA LEU A 165 -10.51 -3.70 7.76
C LEU A 165 -11.08 -4.78 8.69
N ASN A 166 -11.65 -5.85 8.14
CA ASN A 166 -12.16 -6.97 8.93
C ASN A 166 -11.02 -7.72 9.65
N SER A 167 -9.86 -7.85 9.02
CA SER A 167 -8.65 -8.37 9.68
C SER A 167 -8.26 -7.52 10.89
N LEU A 168 -8.20 -6.19 10.74
CA LEU A 168 -7.91 -5.27 11.84
C LEU A 168 -8.95 -5.36 12.97
N LYS A 169 -10.25 -5.36 12.63
CA LYS A 169 -11.34 -5.52 13.60
C LYS A 169 -11.18 -6.83 14.39
N LYS A 170 -10.96 -7.95 13.70
CA LYS A 170 -10.79 -9.27 14.34
C LYS A 170 -9.56 -9.32 15.25
N LYS A 171 -8.46 -8.64 14.88
CA LYS A 171 -7.20 -8.66 15.65
C LYS A 171 -7.22 -7.76 16.89
N PHE A 172 -7.91 -6.62 16.83
CA PHE A 172 -7.79 -5.58 17.85
C PHE A 172 -9.11 -5.19 18.53
N LEU A 173 -10.25 -5.37 17.87
CA LEU A 173 -11.57 -4.94 18.37
C LEU A 173 -12.47 -6.11 18.82
N GLY A 174 -12.05 -7.35 18.60
CA GLY A 174 -12.78 -8.53 19.09
C GLY A 174 -12.67 -8.74 20.62
N ASP A 175 -13.35 -9.78 21.11
CA ASP A 175 -13.44 -10.11 22.54
C ASP A 175 -12.07 -10.32 23.19
N ILE A 176 -11.12 -10.91 22.44
CA ILE A 176 -9.77 -11.17 22.90
C ILE A 176 -8.78 -10.25 22.19
N PHE A 177 -8.37 -9.18 22.87
CA PHE A 177 -7.45 -8.18 22.35
C PHE A 177 -6.08 -8.78 21.97
N ALA A 178 -5.64 -8.52 20.73
CA ALA A 178 -4.30 -8.78 20.22
C ALA A 178 -3.80 -10.25 20.24
N LYS A 179 -4.62 -11.25 20.62
CA LYS A 179 -4.17 -12.66 20.74
C LYS A 179 -3.76 -13.30 19.42
N SER A 180 -4.25 -12.80 18.29
CA SER A 180 -3.89 -13.25 16.94
C SER A 180 -2.78 -12.41 16.30
N THR A 181 -2.19 -11.47 17.05
CA THR A 181 -1.11 -10.62 16.56
C THR A 181 0.26 -11.25 16.79
N THR A 182 1.19 -11.00 15.88
CA THR A 182 2.55 -11.56 15.96
C THR A 182 3.44 -10.84 16.96
N TYR A 183 3.42 -9.51 17.00
CA TYR A 183 4.41 -8.72 17.75
C TYR A 183 3.84 -8.22 19.08
N LEU A 184 2.62 -7.68 19.07
CA LEU A 184 2.00 -7.13 20.27
C LEU A 184 1.68 -8.19 21.31
N LYS A 185 1.20 -9.37 20.90
CA LYS A 185 1.01 -10.52 21.80
C LYS A 185 2.29 -10.88 22.54
N LEU A 186 3.37 -11.13 21.80
CA LEU A 186 4.66 -11.52 22.37
C LEU A 186 5.21 -10.47 23.33
N PHE A 187 5.04 -9.19 23.00
CA PHE A 187 5.42 -8.11 23.91
C PHE A 187 4.59 -8.11 25.19
N ILE A 188 3.26 -8.25 25.09
CA ILE A 188 2.38 -8.27 26.27
C ILE A 188 2.75 -9.44 27.18
N GLU A 189 3.00 -10.64 26.63
CA GLU A 189 3.42 -11.82 27.39
C GLU A 189 4.77 -11.59 28.09
N LYS A 190 5.78 -11.09 27.37
CA LYS A 190 7.12 -10.83 27.93
C LYS A 190 7.13 -9.71 28.97
N ALA A 191 6.31 -8.67 28.79
CA ALA A 191 6.32 -7.49 29.65
C ALA A 191 5.59 -7.69 31.00
N GLN A 192 4.90 -8.80 31.22
CA GLN A 192 4.17 -9.07 32.48
C GLN A 192 5.08 -9.07 33.71
N MET A 193 6.36 -9.40 33.53
CA MET A 193 7.33 -9.48 34.62
C MET A 193 8.03 -8.14 34.92
N GLY A 194 7.63 -7.03 34.27
CA GLY A 194 8.23 -5.71 34.47
C GLY A 194 9.60 -5.52 33.80
N TYR A 195 10.07 -6.52 33.06
CA TYR A 195 11.32 -6.46 32.31
C TYR A 195 11.14 -7.10 30.93
N LEU A 196 11.97 -6.67 29.97
CA LEU A 196 12.18 -7.38 28.71
C LEU A 196 13.46 -8.19 28.80
N LYS A 197 13.34 -9.49 28.54
CA LYS A 197 14.46 -10.43 28.43
C LYS A 197 14.64 -10.89 27.00
N HIS A 198 15.89 -10.94 26.57
CA HIS A 198 16.34 -11.58 25.34
C HIS A 198 17.49 -12.51 25.68
N VAL A 199 17.43 -13.75 25.20
CA VAL A 199 18.48 -14.74 25.37
C VAL A 199 19.01 -15.06 23.98
N ASN A 200 20.32 -14.94 23.76
CA ASN A 200 20.92 -15.36 22.49
C ASN A 200 21.13 -16.89 22.45
N GLU A 201 21.57 -17.42 21.31
CA GLU A 201 21.81 -18.86 21.14
C GLU A 201 22.89 -19.42 22.08
N ASN A 202 23.78 -18.54 22.56
CA ASN A 202 24.84 -18.88 23.51
C ASN A 202 24.35 -18.90 24.97
N GLY A 203 23.07 -18.61 25.22
CA GLY A 203 22.49 -18.56 26.56
C GLY A 203 22.76 -17.27 27.33
N GLU A 204 23.36 -16.25 26.71
CA GLU A 204 23.58 -14.95 27.36
C GLU A 204 22.27 -14.18 27.50
N GLU A 205 21.97 -13.72 28.72
CA GLU A 205 20.76 -12.98 29.02
C GLU A 205 20.95 -11.46 28.97
N TYR A 206 20.13 -10.80 28.16
CA TYR A 206 20.02 -9.35 28.05
C TYR A 206 18.70 -8.90 28.69
N THR A 207 18.78 -8.18 29.82
CA THR A 207 17.61 -7.74 30.59
C THR A 207 17.47 -6.22 30.66
N HIS A 208 16.25 -5.74 30.42
CA HIS A 208 15.88 -4.32 30.43
C HIS A 208 14.62 -4.07 31.27
N THR A 209 14.73 -3.29 32.34
CA THR A 209 13.60 -2.90 33.19
C THR A 209 12.65 -1.97 32.45
N LEU A 210 11.35 -2.24 32.54
CA LEU A 210 10.30 -1.41 31.95
C LEU A 210 9.89 -0.28 32.89
N LEU A 211 9.68 0.91 32.32
CA LEU A 211 9.23 2.08 33.05
C LEU A 211 7.72 2.27 32.85
N TYR A 212 6.97 2.29 33.95
CA TYR A 212 5.53 2.53 33.96
C TYR A 212 5.25 3.98 34.35
N VAL A 213 5.36 4.88 33.37
CA VAL A 213 4.96 6.28 33.54
C VAL A 213 3.43 6.40 33.44
N SER A 214 2.80 7.19 34.31
CA SER A 214 1.34 7.27 34.44
C SER A 214 0.64 7.55 33.10
N MET A 215 -0.51 6.89 32.91
CA MET A 215 -1.29 6.95 31.69
C MET A 215 -2.37 8.05 31.76
N PRO A 216 -2.65 8.76 30.66
CA PRO A 216 -3.86 9.58 30.54
C PRO A 216 -5.15 8.74 30.46
N SER A 217 -5.08 7.53 29.87
CA SER A 217 -6.21 6.56 29.82
C SER A 217 -6.01 5.46 30.86
N LYS A 218 -7.07 5.03 31.54
CA LYS A 218 -6.97 3.96 32.56
C LYS A 218 -6.68 2.58 31.94
N ASP A 219 -7.02 2.36 30.67
CA ASP A 219 -6.73 1.11 29.95
C ASP A 219 -5.83 1.35 28.71
N LYS A 220 -4.75 0.57 28.61
CA LYS A 220 -3.83 0.54 27.45
C LYS A 220 -4.49 -0.07 26.21
N ASN A 221 -5.41 -1.01 26.40
CA ASN A 221 -6.13 -1.67 25.33
C ASN A 221 -7.17 -0.73 24.71
N GLU A 222 -7.80 0.12 25.53
CA GLU A 222 -8.74 1.15 25.06
C GLU A 222 -8.05 2.11 24.09
N MET A 223 -6.89 2.67 24.44
CA MET A 223 -6.11 3.53 23.54
C MET A 223 -5.74 2.83 22.21
N ALA A 224 -5.39 1.54 22.28
CA ALA A 224 -5.10 0.77 21.07
C ALA A 224 -6.35 0.54 20.20
N LYS A 225 -7.49 0.25 20.82
CA LYS A 225 -8.78 0.11 20.15
C LYS A 225 -9.18 1.42 19.48
N ASP A 226 -9.06 2.54 20.19
CA ASP A 226 -9.34 3.88 19.65
C ASP A 226 -8.45 4.21 18.46
N PHE A 227 -7.15 3.87 18.54
CA PHE A 227 -6.24 4.05 17.41
C PHE A 227 -6.65 3.22 16.20
N VAL A 228 -7.00 1.95 16.40
CA VAL A 228 -7.43 1.07 15.29
C VAL A 228 -8.77 1.52 14.71
N LEU A 229 -9.71 1.95 15.55
CA LEU A 229 -10.97 2.56 15.09
C LEU A 229 -10.68 3.80 14.25
N LYS A 230 -9.80 4.68 14.71
CA LYS A 230 -9.44 5.87 13.94
C LYS A 230 -8.76 5.55 12.61
N VAL A 231 -7.93 4.50 12.56
CA VAL A 231 -7.34 4.00 11.31
C VAL A 231 -8.44 3.52 10.34
N ILE A 232 -9.41 2.75 10.84
CA ILE A 232 -10.56 2.27 10.05
C ILE A 232 -11.36 3.46 9.50
N ASP A 233 -11.68 4.43 10.35
CA ASP A 233 -12.45 5.62 9.97
C ASP A 233 -11.71 6.43 8.91
N CYS A 234 -10.42 6.72 9.12
CA CYS A 234 -9.62 7.46 8.14
C CYS A 234 -9.52 6.73 6.80
N ILE A 235 -9.47 5.40 6.78
CA ILE A 235 -9.50 4.63 5.53
C ILE A 235 -10.86 4.81 4.86
N ASN A 236 -11.97 4.62 5.58
CA ASN A 236 -13.32 4.78 5.03
C ASN A 236 -13.56 6.20 4.49
N GLU A 237 -13.19 7.24 5.26
CA GLU A 237 -13.26 8.66 4.86
C GLU A 237 -12.42 8.95 3.62
N ARG A 238 -11.23 8.33 3.51
CA ARG A 238 -10.34 8.48 2.36
C ARG A 238 -10.76 7.62 1.19
N PHE A 239 -11.74 6.72 1.27
CA PHE A 239 -12.31 5.96 0.16
C PHE A 239 -13.86 6.09 0.05
N PRO A 240 -14.43 7.32 -0.02
CA PRO A 240 -15.88 7.52 -0.05
C PRO A 240 -16.51 7.07 -1.38
N HIS A 241 -15.72 6.99 -2.45
CA HIS A 241 -16.17 6.58 -3.79
C HIS A 241 -16.01 5.07 -4.03
N MET A 242 -16.13 4.24 -3.00
CA MET A 242 -16.23 2.77 -3.17
C MET A 242 -17.34 2.42 -4.17
N TYR A 243 -18.39 3.24 -4.26
CA TYR A 243 -19.46 3.09 -5.23
C TYR A 243 -19.00 3.12 -6.69
N PHE A 244 -18.01 3.95 -7.05
CA PHE A 244 -17.45 3.98 -8.41
C PHE A 244 -16.66 2.70 -8.70
N PHE A 245 -15.75 2.32 -7.80
CA PHE A 245 -14.96 1.09 -7.97
C PHE A 245 -15.87 -0.15 -8.00
N ASN A 246 -16.85 -0.24 -7.11
CA ASN A 246 -17.85 -1.30 -7.12
C ASN A 246 -18.69 -1.32 -8.39
N ALA A 247 -18.97 -0.17 -9.00
CA ALA A 247 -19.75 -0.11 -10.24
C ALA A 247 -19.02 -0.70 -11.46
N ASN A 248 -17.69 -0.85 -11.39
CA ASN A 248 -16.94 -1.55 -12.44
C ASN A 248 -17.30 -3.04 -12.52
N LYS A 249 -17.98 -3.59 -11.50
CA LYS A 249 -18.54 -4.95 -11.52
C LYS A 249 -19.57 -5.14 -12.63
N LEU A 250 -20.11 -4.06 -13.21
CA LEU A 250 -20.91 -4.10 -14.43
C LEU A 250 -20.22 -4.89 -15.55
N PHE A 251 -18.90 -4.86 -15.63
CA PHE A 251 -18.15 -5.52 -16.70
C PHE A 251 -17.45 -6.81 -16.23
N SER A 252 -17.90 -7.40 -15.13
CA SER A 252 -17.26 -8.56 -14.52
C SER A 252 -18.31 -9.58 -14.09
N PRO A 253 -18.70 -10.50 -15.00
CA PRO A 253 -19.80 -11.46 -14.79
C PRO A 253 -19.67 -12.32 -13.53
N MET A 254 -18.45 -12.57 -13.03
CA MET A 254 -18.24 -13.25 -11.74
C MET A 254 -18.95 -12.63 -10.54
N TYR A 255 -19.40 -11.37 -10.63
CA TYR A 255 -20.14 -10.68 -9.57
C TYR A 255 -21.66 -10.59 -9.84
N TYR A 256 -22.14 -11.18 -10.93
CA TYR A 256 -23.55 -11.12 -11.29
C TYR A 256 -24.36 -12.04 -10.37
N PRO A 257 -25.49 -11.57 -9.81
CA PRO A 257 -26.46 -12.44 -9.16
C PRO A 257 -27.02 -13.46 -10.14
N SER A 258 -27.34 -14.65 -9.63
CA SER A 258 -28.05 -15.68 -10.40
C SER A 258 -29.50 -15.28 -10.69
N GLU A 259 -30.13 -14.53 -9.80
CA GLU A 259 -31.49 -14.00 -9.98
C GLU A 259 -31.50 -12.82 -10.95
N GLU A 260 -32.32 -12.92 -12.00
CA GLU A 260 -32.38 -11.94 -13.10
C GLU A 260 -32.82 -10.55 -12.64
N ASP A 261 -33.88 -10.45 -11.83
CA ASP A 261 -34.39 -9.17 -11.33
C ASP A 261 -33.34 -8.43 -10.49
N GLU A 262 -32.58 -9.16 -9.67
CA GLU A 262 -31.52 -8.55 -8.87
C GLU A 262 -30.30 -8.15 -9.74
N ARG A 263 -29.97 -8.95 -10.76
CA ARG A 263 -28.92 -8.63 -11.73
C ARG A 263 -29.26 -7.34 -12.49
N ASP A 264 -30.48 -7.24 -13.00
CA ASP A 264 -30.95 -6.06 -13.73
C ASP A 264 -30.92 -4.81 -12.85
N ARG A 265 -31.47 -4.89 -11.64
CA ARG A 265 -31.43 -3.80 -10.67
C ARG A 265 -30.00 -3.36 -10.35
N LYS A 266 -29.08 -4.30 -10.10
CA LYS A 266 -27.67 -3.98 -9.79
C LYS A 266 -26.96 -3.35 -10.99
N SER A 267 -27.19 -3.86 -12.21
CA SER A 267 -26.56 -3.36 -13.42
C SER A 267 -26.93 -1.90 -13.71
N ILE A 268 -28.20 -1.52 -13.49
CA ILE A 268 -28.68 -0.13 -13.61
C ILE A 268 -27.98 0.79 -12.59
N ILE A 269 -27.88 0.34 -11.34
CA ILE A 269 -27.19 1.08 -10.28
C ILE A 269 -25.70 1.24 -10.61
N TRP A 270 -25.05 0.22 -11.18
CA TRP A 270 -23.66 0.29 -11.58
C TRP A 270 -23.47 1.25 -12.76
N LEU A 271 -24.28 1.14 -13.81
CA LEU A 271 -24.18 2.02 -14.97
C LEU A 271 -24.35 3.49 -14.58
N SER A 272 -25.38 3.82 -13.81
CA SER A 272 -25.64 5.19 -13.35
C SER A 272 -24.45 5.79 -12.56
N ARG A 273 -23.82 4.99 -11.70
CA ARG A 273 -22.62 5.41 -10.94
C ARG A 273 -21.39 5.63 -11.81
N LEU A 274 -21.20 4.83 -12.85
CA LEU A 274 -20.11 5.02 -13.81
C LEU A 274 -20.32 6.28 -14.64
N LEU A 275 -21.53 6.47 -15.17
CA LEU A 275 -21.89 7.62 -16.00
C LEU A 275 -21.80 8.94 -15.22
N THR A 276 -22.17 8.94 -13.93
CA THR A 276 -22.03 10.12 -13.06
C THR A 276 -20.57 10.62 -12.97
N ARG A 277 -19.59 9.70 -13.02
CA ARG A 277 -18.17 10.06 -12.89
C ARG A 277 -17.49 10.37 -14.22
N ILE A 278 -17.82 9.64 -15.28
CA ILE A 278 -17.19 9.80 -16.60
C ILE A 278 -17.84 10.94 -17.39
N GLY A 279 -19.14 11.17 -17.17
CA GLY A 279 -19.90 12.26 -17.76
C GLY A 279 -20.38 12.01 -19.19
N ASN A 280 -21.51 12.64 -19.52
CA ASN A 280 -22.20 12.49 -20.81
C ASN A 280 -21.43 13.08 -22.00
N HIS A 281 -20.39 13.88 -21.73
CA HIS A 281 -19.55 14.50 -22.73
C HIS A 281 -18.52 13.53 -23.34
N VAL A 282 -18.23 12.40 -22.66
CA VAL A 282 -17.34 11.34 -23.19
C VAL A 282 -18.15 10.18 -23.78
N ILE A 283 -19.30 9.86 -23.18
CA ILE A 283 -20.13 8.69 -23.48
C ILE A 283 -21.60 9.09 -23.54
N ASN A 284 -22.34 8.55 -24.51
CA ASN A 284 -23.78 8.80 -24.61
C ASN A 284 -24.55 7.91 -23.61
N ALA A 285 -24.93 8.49 -22.47
CA ALA A 285 -25.68 7.80 -21.41
C ALA A 285 -26.95 7.11 -21.91
N ASN A 286 -27.78 7.81 -22.69
CA ASN A 286 -29.04 7.26 -23.20
C ASN A 286 -28.82 6.04 -24.10
N ARG A 287 -27.68 5.99 -24.82
CA ARG A 287 -27.32 4.81 -25.63
C ARG A 287 -26.83 3.67 -24.75
N CYS A 288 -25.99 3.94 -23.76
CA CYS A 288 -25.58 2.92 -22.78
C CYS A 288 -26.78 2.29 -22.07
N GLU A 289 -27.78 3.08 -21.67
CA GLU A 289 -28.99 2.58 -21.01
C GLU A 289 -29.80 1.66 -21.94
N LYS A 290 -29.89 1.99 -23.24
CA LYS A 290 -30.55 1.14 -24.24
C LYS A 290 -29.79 -0.16 -24.52
N GLU A 291 -28.46 -0.12 -24.46
CA GLU A 291 -27.59 -1.29 -24.65
C GLU A 291 -27.57 -2.23 -23.42
N LEU A 292 -27.89 -1.71 -22.23
CA LEU A 292 -27.57 -2.34 -20.94
C LEU A 292 -28.12 -3.76 -20.77
N LYS A 293 -29.43 -3.96 -20.96
CA LYS A 293 -30.08 -5.25 -20.68
C LYS A 293 -29.49 -6.37 -21.55
N ALA A 294 -29.50 -6.17 -22.86
CA ALA A 294 -28.94 -7.13 -23.81
C ALA A 294 -27.44 -7.36 -23.59
N PHE A 295 -26.68 -6.33 -23.21
CA PHE A 295 -25.26 -6.46 -22.89
C PHE A 295 -25.00 -7.31 -21.65
N VAL A 296 -25.75 -7.07 -20.57
CA VAL A 296 -25.64 -7.79 -19.30
C VAL A 296 -26.06 -9.25 -19.48
N ASP A 297 -27.13 -9.52 -20.22
CA ASP A 297 -27.55 -10.90 -20.51
C ASP A 297 -26.50 -11.62 -21.36
N THR A 298 -25.92 -10.96 -22.37
CA THR A 298 -24.82 -11.54 -23.18
C THR A 298 -23.62 -11.87 -22.29
N LEU A 299 -23.20 -10.96 -21.42
CA LEU A 299 -22.11 -11.19 -20.47
C LEU A 299 -22.40 -12.32 -19.49
N TYR A 300 -23.65 -12.46 -19.04
CA TYR A 300 -24.07 -13.50 -18.12
C TYR A 300 -23.99 -14.89 -18.75
N TYR A 301 -24.51 -15.07 -19.97
CA TYR A 301 -24.57 -16.37 -20.63
C TYR A 301 -23.24 -16.77 -21.29
N GLU A 302 -22.53 -15.83 -21.91
CA GLU A 302 -21.35 -16.14 -22.73
C GLU A 302 -20.03 -16.03 -21.96
N CYS A 303 -20.04 -15.36 -20.80
CA CYS A 303 -18.83 -15.07 -20.01
C CYS A 303 -19.03 -15.38 -18.52
N GLU A 304 -19.89 -16.35 -18.18
CA GLU A 304 -20.20 -16.71 -16.79
C GLU A 304 -18.92 -16.98 -15.98
N GLY A 305 -18.86 -16.43 -14.76
CA GLY A 305 -17.73 -16.62 -13.84
C GLY A 305 -16.44 -15.90 -14.24
N MET A 306 -16.38 -15.23 -15.39
CA MET A 306 -15.19 -14.49 -15.81
C MET A 306 -15.04 -13.18 -15.03
N ASN A 307 -13.79 -12.80 -14.77
CA ASN A 307 -13.45 -11.50 -14.20
C ASN A 307 -13.44 -10.38 -15.26
N PHE A 308 -13.24 -9.15 -14.80
CA PHE A 308 -13.22 -7.94 -15.63
C PHE A 308 -12.26 -7.99 -16.84
N LYS A 309 -11.13 -8.70 -16.74
CA LYS A 309 -10.14 -8.76 -17.83
C LYS A 309 -10.38 -9.92 -18.77
N ASP A 310 -10.79 -11.07 -18.23
CA ASP A 310 -11.05 -12.25 -19.03
C ASP A 310 -12.30 -12.07 -19.89
N ALA A 311 -13.37 -11.50 -19.31
CA ALA A 311 -14.57 -11.14 -20.08
C ALA A 311 -14.25 -10.14 -21.21
N TRP A 312 -13.37 -9.16 -20.97
CA TRP A 312 -12.92 -8.21 -21.99
C TRP A 312 -12.22 -8.91 -23.16
N ARG A 313 -11.39 -9.92 -22.90
CA ARG A 313 -10.66 -10.66 -23.95
C ARG A 313 -11.61 -11.41 -24.88
N VAL A 314 -12.70 -11.96 -24.35
CA VAL A 314 -13.73 -12.58 -25.18
C VAL A 314 -14.45 -11.49 -25.97
N PHE A 315 -14.96 -10.45 -25.29
CA PHE A 315 -15.76 -9.41 -25.93
C PHE A 315 -15.03 -8.63 -27.01
N SER A 316 -13.75 -8.31 -26.79
CA SER A 316 -12.94 -7.56 -27.75
C SER A 316 -12.60 -8.34 -29.02
N ASN A 317 -12.72 -9.66 -29.01
CA ASN A 317 -12.47 -10.49 -30.20
C ASN A 317 -13.73 -10.83 -31.00
N THR A 318 -14.92 -10.51 -30.48
CA THR A 318 -16.20 -10.79 -31.15
C THR A 318 -16.72 -9.56 -31.89
N SER A 319 -16.55 -9.52 -33.22
CA SER A 319 -16.91 -8.36 -34.06
C SER A 319 -18.36 -7.91 -33.91
N HIS A 320 -19.32 -8.84 -33.91
CA HIS A 320 -20.74 -8.49 -33.82
C HIS A 320 -21.08 -7.75 -32.52
N TRP A 321 -20.50 -8.11 -31.37
CA TRP A 321 -20.74 -7.40 -30.10
C TRP A 321 -20.17 -5.99 -30.09
N GLN A 322 -19.13 -5.72 -30.89
CA GLN A 322 -18.62 -4.36 -31.07
C GLN A 322 -19.63 -3.44 -31.76
N GLU A 323 -20.37 -3.99 -32.72
CA GLU A 323 -21.43 -3.26 -33.43
C GLU A 323 -22.70 -3.12 -32.60
N THR A 324 -23.03 -4.13 -31.80
CA THR A 324 -24.25 -4.16 -30.96
C THR A 324 -24.14 -3.29 -29.71
N PHE A 325 -22.95 -3.23 -29.07
CA PHE A 325 -22.74 -2.53 -27.79
C PHE A 325 -21.63 -1.47 -27.81
N PRO A 326 -21.59 -0.56 -28.81
CA PRO A 326 -20.46 0.33 -29.02
C PRO A 326 -20.26 1.32 -27.86
N ASN A 327 -21.31 1.74 -27.15
CA ASN A 327 -21.19 2.71 -26.08
C ASN A 327 -20.74 2.06 -24.77
N LEU A 328 -21.27 0.88 -24.42
CA LEU A 328 -20.80 0.12 -23.25
C LEU A 328 -19.38 -0.41 -23.44
N LEU A 329 -18.97 -0.79 -24.65
CA LEU A 329 -17.57 -1.15 -24.91
C LEU A 329 -16.63 0.04 -24.82
N LYS A 330 -17.03 1.21 -25.33
CA LYS A 330 -16.26 2.45 -25.12
C LYS A 330 -16.12 2.78 -23.63
N LEU A 331 -17.19 2.60 -22.86
CA LEU A 331 -17.16 2.75 -21.40
C LEU A 331 -16.15 1.78 -20.77
N TRP A 332 -16.19 0.51 -21.13
CA TRP A 332 -15.25 -0.51 -20.63
C TRP A 332 -13.79 -0.18 -20.99
N GLN A 333 -13.51 0.25 -22.21
CA GLN A 333 -12.18 0.69 -22.66
C GLN A 333 -11.64 1.83 -21.80
N ILE A 334 -12.46 2.83 -21.51
CA ILE A 334 -12.07 3.95 -20.63
C ILE A 334 -11.67 3.42 -19.25
N LEU A 335 -12.46 2.51 -18.68
CA LEU A 335 -12.19 1.92 -17.36
C LEU A 335 -10.91 1.08 -17.33
N LEU A 336 -10.61 0.35 -18.42
CA LEU A 336 -9.38 -0.44 -18.57
C LEU A 336 -8.10 0.40 -18.55
N VAL A 337 -8.18 1.65 -19.01
CA VAL A 337 -7.02 2.56 -19.09
C VAL A 337 -6.96 3.57 -17.95
N LEU A 338 -7.89 3.52 -16.98
CA LEU A 338 -7.89 4.45 -15.86
C LEU A 338 -6.62 4.27 -14.99
N PRO A 339 -5.81 5.33 -14.81
CA PRO A 339 -4.63 5.26 -13.95
C PRO A 339 -5.05 5.37 -12.48
N ILE A 340 -5.43 4.23 -11.88
CA ILE A 340 -5.83 4.17 -10.46
C ILE A 340 -4.63 4.20 -9.50
N SER A 341 -3.41 3.98 -10.00
CA SER A 341 -2.18 3.94 -9.22
C SER A 341 -1.08 4.75 -9.89
N SER A 342 -0.28 5.48 -9.11
CA SER A 342 0.93 6.19 -9.56
C SER A 342 2.14 5.28 -9.72
N VAL A 343 1.99 3.99 -9.40
CA VAL A 343 3.10 3.04 -9.36
C VAL A 343 3.82 2.86 -10.70
N PRO A 344 3.14 2.83 -11.87
CA PRO A 344 3.85 2.85 -13.15
C PRO A 344 4.80 4.06 -13.28
N CYS A 345 4.35 5.25 -12.81
CA CYS A 345 5.17 6.45 -12.79
C CYS A 345 6.34 6.33 -11.81
N GLU A 346 6.11 5.83 -10.59
CA GLU A 346 7.15 5.65 -9.56
C GLU A 346 8.22 4.63 -9.97
N ARG A 347 7.81 3.55 -10.65
CA ARG A 347 8.74 2.60 -11.28
C ARG A 347 9.54 3.27 -12.39
N GLY A 348 8.91 4.10 -13.21
CA GLY A 348 9.57 4.94 -14.20
C GLY A 348 10.63 5.85 -13.59
N PHE A 349 10.30 6.59 -12.53
CA PHE A 349 11.25 7.42 -11.79
C PHE A 349 12.38 6.60 -11.17
N SER A 350 12.09 5.39 -10.67
CA SER A 350 13.14 4.49 -10.15
C SER A 350 14.11 4.06 -11.26
N LYS A 351 13.60 3.72 -12.45
CA LYS A 351 14.46 3.45 -13.62
C LYS A 351 15.23 4.68 -14.05
N GLN A 352 14.60 5.86 -14.01
CA GLN A 352 15.26 7.13 -14.30
C GLN A 352 16.44 7.37 -13.36
N ASN A 353 16.31 7.10 -12.06
CA ASN A 353 17.39 7.26 -11.08
C ASN A 353 18.54 6.27 -11.30
N ILE A 354 18.23 5.04 -11.72
CA ILE A 354 19.26 4.07 -12.13
C ILE A 354 19.97 4.54 -13.42
N ILE A 355 19.23 5.19 -14.32
CA ILE A 355 19.80 5.70 -15.56
C ILE A 355 20.66 6.94 -15.27
N LYS A 356 20.14 7.91 -14.53
CA LYS A 356 20.82 9.16 -14.17
C LYS A 356 21.62 8.97 -12.89
N ILE A 357 22.82 8.39 -13.04
CA ILE A 357 23.83 8.36 -11.98
C ILE A 357 24.71 9.62 -12.00
N ASP A 358 25.56 9.80 -11.00
CA ASP A 358 26.39 11.00 -10.86
C ASP A 358 27.33 11.27 -12.04
N ARG A 359 27.79 10.22 -12.71
CA ARG A 359 28.61 10.32 -13.93
C ARG A 359 27.79 10.54 -15.21
N ARG A 360 26.46 10.48 -15.13
CA ARG A 360 25.51 10.55 -16.27
C ARG A 360 24.30 11.44 -15.96
N GLN A 361 24.55 12.62 -15.39
CA GLN A 361 23.49 13.54 -14.95
C GLN A 361 22.88 14.37 -16.11
N HIS A 362 23.64 14.63 -17.18
CA HIS A 362 23.28 15.55 -18.27
C HIS A 362 22.78 14.87 -19.55
N LEU A 363 22.02 13.77 -19.44
CA LEU A 363 21.39 13.18 -20.62
C LEU A 363 20.37 14.13 -21.24
N LYS A 364 20.43 14.30 -22.56
CA LYS A 364 19.37 14.97 -23.33
C LYS A 364 18.04 14.25 -23.08
N VAL A 365 16.94 15.01 -22.99
CA VAL A 365 15.60 14.48 -22.68
C VAL A 365 15.22 13.34 -23.64
N GLY A 366 15.46 13.49 -24.94
CA GLY A 366 15.18 12.44 -25.92
C GLY A 366 16.00 11.16 -25.72
N THR A 367 17.26 11.26 -25.27
CA THR A 367 18.08 10.09 -24.94
C THR A 367 17.56 9.41 -23.68
N LEU A 368 17.20 10.20 -22.66
CA LEU A 368 16.66 9.68 -21.41
C LEU A 368 15.33 8.94 -21.64
N ASP A 369 14.42 9.51 -22.42
CA ASP A 369 13.14 8.87 -22.80
C ASP A 369 13.37 7.52 -23.47
N LYS A 370 14.28 7.44 -24.46
CA LYS A 370 14.63 6.18 -25.12
C LYS A 370 15.19 5.14 -24.13
N LEU A 371 16.12 5.54 -23.25
CA LEU A 371 16.69 4.64 -22.25
C LEU A 371 15.66 4.16 -21.23
N MET A 372 14.75 5.03 -20.81
CA MET A 372 13.66 4.66 -19.91
C MET A 372 12.70 3.67 -20.58
N ARG A 373 12.30 3.91 -21.85
CA ARG A 373 11.46 2.97 -22.62
C ARG A 373 12.12 1.61 -22.75
N ILE A 374 13.39 1.56 -23.13
CA ILE A 374 14.15 0.29 -23.22
C ILE A 374 14.16 -0.40 -21.84
N SER A 375 14.46 0.34 -20.77
CA SER A 375 14.53 -0.25 -19.43
C SER A 375 13.18 -0.74 -18.90
N MET A 376 12.07 -0.15 -19.33
CA MET A 376 10.72 -0.49 -18.87
C MET A 376 10.06 -1.56 -19.73
N LEU A 377 10.33 -1.60 -21.03
CA LEU A 377 9.66 -2.45 -22.01
C LEU A 377 10.53 -3.60 -22.52
N ARG A 378 11.80 -3.70 -22.10
CA ARG A 378 12.67 -4.79 -22.56
C ARG A 378 12.05 -6.16 -22.23
N PRO A 379 12.13 -7.14 -23.14
CA PRO A 379 11.82 -8.53 -22.84
C PRO A 379 12.71 -9.07 -21.70
N SER A 380 12.35 -10.21 -21.11
CA SER A 380 13.29 -10.95 -20.26
C SER A 380 14.59 -11.19 -21.03
N CYS A 381 15.74 -11.14 -20.35
CA CYS A 381 17.03 -11.39 -20.99
C CYS A 381 17.08 -12.76 -21.69
N ASP A 382 16.28 -13.72 -21.22
CA ASP A 382 16.17 -15.07 -21.77
C ASP A 382 15.44 -15.12 -23.12
N LEU A 383 14.64 -14.09 -23.44
CA LEU A 383 13.91 -13.95 -24.70
C LEU A 383 14.70 -13.13 -25.73
N ILE A 384 15.87 -12.63 -25.36
CA ILE A 384 16.70 -11.81 -26.24
C ILE A 384 17.63 -12.71 -27.05
N ASP A 385 17.49 -12.70 -28.37
CA ASP A 385 18.43 -13.34 -29.28
C ASP A 385 19.71 -12.49 -29.40
N TRP A 386 20.66 -12.75 -28.50
CA TRP A 386 21.94 -12.06 -28.44
C TRP A 386 22.79 -12.26 -29.70
N LYS A 387 22.64 -13.41 -30.38
CA LYS A 387 23.38 -13.70 -31.61
C LYS A 387 22.91 -12.79 -32.74
N ARG A 388 21.60 -12.64 -32.90
CA ARG A 388 21.00 -11.70 -33.85
C ARG A 388 21.41 -10.25 -33.56
N ILE A 389 21.46 -9.83 -32.30
CA ILE A 389 21.91 -8.48 -31.94
C ILE A 389 23.38 -8.28 -32.32
N TYR A 390 24.24 -9.26 -32.01
CA TYR A 390 25.66 -9.22 -32.35
C TYR A 390 25.86 -9.10 -33.86
N ASP A 391 25.12 -9.88 -34.66
CA ASP A 391 25.22 -9.85 -36.12
C ASP A 391 24.78 -8.50 -36.73
N ILE A 392 23.87 -7.78 -36.07
CA ILE A 392 23.47 -6.41 -36.47
C ILE A 392 24.55 -5.40 -36.11
N TRP A 393 25.17 -5.51 -34.93
CA TRP A 393 26.18 -4.56 -34.42
C TRP A 393 27.59 -4.76 -34.97
N LYS A 394 27.89 -5.95 -35.52
CA LYS A 394 29.20 -6.26 -36.09
C LYS A 394 29.43 -5.58 -37.45
N LYS A 395 28.36 -5.13 -38.12
CA LYS A 395 28.46 -4.26 -39.31
C LYS A 395 28.77 -2.84 -38.89
#